data_AF-X1A178-F1
#
_entry.id   AF-X1A178-F1
#
_cell.length_a   1.000
_cell.length_b   1.000
_cell.length_c   1.000
_cell.angle_alpha   90.00
_cell.angle_beta   90.00
_cell.angle_gamma   90.00
#
_symmetry.space_group_name_H-M   'P 1'
#
loop_
_entity.id
_entity.type
_entity.pdbx_description
1 polymer ?
#
loop_
_entity_poly.entity_id
_entity_poly.type
_entity_poly.pdbx_seq_one_letter_code
_entity_poly.pdbx_strand_id
1 'polypeptide(L)'
;MNIDWQKAGIKKLVAIISAHLQKNGIEVVLVGGACVSLYSDNQYMSYDIDLITESSIRKIIPVLEELGFKNTGGRLFENPQCKFLIDFPAPPVSIGDEPISKFNNLKTRFGTIC
;
A
#
# COMPACT_ATOMS: atom_id res chain seq x y z
N MET A 1 9.83 13.06 8.22
CA MET A 1 10.70 11.88 7.98
C MET A 1 11.28 12.05 6.58
N ASN A 2 12.59 12.04 6.38
CA ASN A 2 13.16 12.23 5.04
C ASN A 2 13.28 10.86 4.36
N ILE A 3 12.33 10.50 3.50
CA ILE A 3 12.27 9.20 2.82
C ILE A 3 12.73 9.39 1.38
N ASP A 4 13.80 8.69 1.00
CA ASP A 4 14.23 8.60 -0.40
C ASP A 4 13.36 7.57 -1.13
N TRP A 5 12.31 8.06 -1.81
CA TRP A 5 11.37 7.25 -2.58
C TRP A 5 11.99 6.64 -3.85
N GLN A 6 13.04 7.27 -4.40
CA GLN A 6 13.69 6.78 -5.63
C GLN A 6 14.41 5.46 -5.39
N LYS A 7 14.89 5.24 -4.15
CA LYS A 7 15.59 4.03 -3.73
C LYS A 7 14.71 3.06 -2.92
N ALA A 8 13.44 3.38 -2.71
CA ALA A 8 12.54 2.52 -1.95
C ALA A 8 12.12 1.31 -2.82
N GLY A 9 12.47 0.09 -2.39
CA GLY A 9 11.86 -1.13 -2.94
C GLY A 9 10.48 -1.38 -2.35
N ILE A 10 9.69 -2.26 -2.98
CA ILE A 10 8.30 -2.60 -2.61
C ILE A 10 8.16 -2.83 -1.10
N LYS A 11 9.00 -3.68 -0.50
CA LYS A 11 8.96 -4.02 0.93
C LYS A 11 9.07 -2.79 1.85
N LYS A 12 9.97 -1.87 1.53
CA LYS A 12 10.17 -0.64 2.32
C LYS A 12 9.00 0.32 2.10
N LEU A 13 8.60 0.49 0.85
CA LEU A 13 7.50 1.39 0.47
C LEU A 13 6.20 1.00 1.17
N VAL A 14 5.76 -0.25 1.00
CA VAL A 14 4.52 -0.76 1.60
C VAL A 14 4.59 -0.68 3.11
N ALA A 15 5.67 -1.14 3.75
CA ALA A 15 5.77 -1.11 5.21
C ALA A 15 5.65 0.32 5.79
N ILE A 16 6.24 1.32 5.13
CA ILE A 16 6.14 2.71 5.57
C ILE A 16 4.72 3.24 5.38
N ILE A 17 4.11 3.02 4.22
CA ILE A 17 2.75 3.49 3.93
C ILE A 17 1.75 2.83 4.87
N SER A 18 1.77 1.50 5.00
CA SER A 18 0.90 0.76 5.91
C SER A 18 1.05 1.23 7.35
N ALA A 19 2.28 1.44 7.83
CA ALA A 19 2.51 1.95 9.18
C ALA A 19 2.00 3.40 9.37
N HIS A 20 2.11 4.24 8.35
CA HIS A 20 1.64 5.62 8.42
C HIS A 20 0.11 5.71 8.38
N LEU A 21 -0.54 4.90 7.54
CA LEU A 21 -1.99 4.77 7.49
C LEU A 21 -2.53 4.20 8.82
N GLN A 22 -1.92 3.14 9.35
CA GLN A 22 -2.31 2.54 10.64
C GLN A 22 -2.22 3.54 11.80
N LYS A 23 -1.16 4.36 11.86
CA LYS A 23 -1.02 5.43 12.87
C LYS A 23 -2.17 6.45 12.83
N ASN A 24 -2.84 6.57 11.68
CA ASN A 24 -4.00 7.43 11.47
C ASN A 24 -5.34 6.64 11.51
N GLY A 25 -5.32 5.42 12.03
CA GLY A 25 -6.50 4.57 12.18
C GLY A 25 -7.07 4.09 10.83
N ILE A 26 -6.21 3.87 9.84
CA ILE A 26 -6.55 3.31 8.53
C ILE A 26 -5.82 1.98 8.39
N GLU A 27 -6.54 0.89 8.55
CA GLU A 27 -6.01 -0.46 8.31
C GLU A 27 -6.07 -0.77 6.80
N VAL A 28 -5.00 -1.36 6.27
CA VAL A 28 -4.87 -1.72 4.85
C VAL A 28 -4.35 -3.15 4.71
N VAL A 29 -4.73 -3.82 3.64
CA VAL A 29 -4.21 -5.12 3.23
C VAL A 29 -3.53 -4.99 1.87
N LEU A 30 -2.29 -5.43 1.75
CA LEU A 30 -1.55 -5.52 0.50
C LEU A 30 -2.05 -6.71 -0.32
N VAL A 31 -2.48 -6.43 -1.54
CA VAL A 31 -2.96 -7.45 -2.48
C VAL A 31 -2.21 -7.36 -3.82
N GLY A 32 -2.68 -8.11 -4.81
CA GLY A 32 -2.21 -7.98 -6.19
C GLY A 32 -0.75 -8.39 -6.41
N GLY A 33 -0.18 -7.85 -7.49
CA GLY A 33 1.15 -8.24 -7.95
C GLY A 33 2.27 -7.87 -6.97
N ALA A 34 2.13 -6.76 -6.25
CA ALA A 34 3.11 -6.34 -5.24
C ALA A 34 3.19 -7.29 -4.05
N CYS A 35 2.05 -7.89 -3.64
CA CYS A 35 2.03 -8.95 -2.64
C CYS A 35 2.83 -10.16 -3.12
N VAL A 36 2.60 -10.60 -4.37
CA VAL A 36 3.37 -11.71 -4.97
C VAL A 36 4.86 -11.37 -5.06
N SER A 37 5.24 -10.13 -5.42
CA SER A 37 6.64 -9.69 -5.46
C SER A 37 7.33 -9.85 -4.10
N LEU A 38 6.63 -9.59 -2.99
CA LEU A 38 7.20 -9.72 -1.64
C LEU A 38 7.50 -11.16 -1.25
N TYR A 39 6.63 -12.10 -1.62
CA TYR A 39 6.78 -13.52 -1.28
C TYR A 39 7.64 -14.30 -2.29
N SER A 40 7.92 -13.71 -3.46
CA SER A 40 8.74 -14.31 -4.52
C SER A 40 10.12 -13.66 -4.65
N ASP A 41 10.57 -12.86 -3.68
CA ASP A 41 11.83 -12.09 -3.74
C ASP A 41 12.00 -11.29 -5.06
N ASN A 42 10.89 -10.67 -5.50
CA ASN A 42 10.77 -9.88 -6.73
C ASN A 42 10.99 -10.66 -8.05
N GLN A 43 10.86 -11.99 -8.07
CA GLN A 43 10.86 -12.73 -9.33
C GLN A 43 9.71 -12.33 -10.26
N TYR A 44 8.58 -11.86 -9.69
CA TYR A 44 7.46 -11.29 -10.42
C TYR A 44 7.20 -9.87 -9.91
N MET A 45 7.76 -8.87 -10.56
CA MET A 45 7.72 -7.47 -10.12
C MET A 45 6.50 -6.73 -10.67
N SER A 46 5.70 -6.14 -9.77
CA SER A 46 4.65 -5.18 -10.10
C SER A 46 5.15 -3.74 -9.96
N TYR A 47 4.60 -2.83 -10.76
CA TYR A 47 4.81 -1.38 -10.64
C TYR A 47 3.70 -0.67 -9.86
N ASP A 48 2.61 -1.38 -9.57
CA ASP A 48 1.48 -0.87 -8.78
C ASP A 48 1.47 -1.52 -7.40
N ILE A 49 1.19 -0.71 -6.37
CA ILE A 49 0.98 -1.12 -4.98
C ILE A 49 -0.52 -1.07 -4.69
N ASP A 50 -1.15 -2.23 -4.64
CA ASP A 50 -2.59 -2.35 -4.38
C ASP A 50 -2.86 -2.52 -2.87
N LEU A 51 -3.56 -1.56 -2.27
CA LEU A 51 -3.93 -1.56 -0.86
C LEU A 51 -5.45 -1.51 -0.71
N ILE A 52 -6.07 -2.54 -0.13
CA ILE A 52 -7.51 -2.53 0.16
C ILE A 52 -7.75 -2.04 1.58
N THR A 53 -8.76 -1.18 1.76
CA THR A 53 -9.23 -0.70 3.07
C THR A 53 -10.72 -0.40 3.04
N GLU A 54 -11.38 -0.51 4.20
CA GLU A 54 -12.76 -0.06 4.42
C GLU A 54 -12.85 1.48 4.58
N SER A 55 -11.72 2.17 4.72
CA SER A 55 -11.69 3.62 4.87
C SER A 55 -12.02 4.32 3.54
N SER A 56 -12.82 5.39 3.61
CA SER A 56 -13.09 6.20 2.41
C SER A 56 -11.83 6.91 1.91
N ILE A 57 -11.74 7.10 0.58
CA ILE A 57 -10.67 7.88 -0.07
C ILE A 57 -10.48 9.26 0.57
N ARG A 58 -11.57 9.93 0.97
CA ARG A 58 -11.51 11.25 1.64
C ARG A 58 -10.69 11.24 2.93
N LYS A 59 -10.68 10.11 3.66
CA LYS A 59 -9.88 9.92 4.88
C LYS A 59 -8.40 9.64 4.54
N ILE A 60 -8.14 8.97 3.41
CA ILE A 60 -6.81 8.54 2.98
C ILE A 60 -6.00 9.71 2.41
N ILE A 61 -6.65 10.60 1.65
CA ILE A 61 -5.99 11.73 0.96
C ILE A 61 -5.05 12.52 1.89
N PRO A 62 -5.53 13.15 2.98
CA PRO A 62 -4.66 13.98 3.81
C PRO A 62 -3.50 13.19 4.42
N VAL A 63 -3.70 11.90 4.72
CA VAL A 63 -2.66 11.04 5.32
C VAL A 63 -1.57 10.69 4.31
N LEU A 64 -1.93 10.40 3.05
CA LEU A 64 -0.92 10.13 2.02
C LEU A 64 -0.20 11.39 1.54
N GLU A 65 -0.87 12.55 1.60
CA GLU A 65 -0.25 13.83 1.30
C GLU A 65 0.88 14.19 2.28
N GLU A 66 0.81 13.76 3.55
CA GLU A 66 1.91 13.88 4.51
C GLU A 66 3.19 13.13 4.08
N LEU A 67 3.04 12.08 3.26
CA LEU A 67 4.14 11.33 2.66
C LEU A 67 4.56 11.85 1.27
N GLY A 68 3.89 12.90 0.79
CA GLY A 68 4.11 13.49 -0.53
C GLY A 68 3.41 12.75 -1.68
N PHE A 69 2.50 11.83 -1.39
CA PHE A 69 1.67 11.17 -2.39
C PHE A 69 0.39 11.97 -2.64
N LYS A 70 0.17 12.38 -3.88
CA LYS A 70 -0.98 13.20 -4.29
C LYS A 70 -2.04 12.32 -4.93
N ASN A 71 -3.30 12.63 -4.65
CA ASN A 71 -4.42 11.96 -5.29
C ASN A 71 -4.56 12.40 -6.76
N THR A 72 -4.82 11.46 -7.66
CA THR A 72 -5.01 11.76 -9.09
C THR A 72 -6.48 11.92 -9.50
N GLY A 73 -7.38 12.13 -8.53
CA GLY A 73 -8.82 12.33 -8.75
C GLY A 73 -9.68 11.08 -8.50
N GLY A 74 -9.15 10.06 -7.82
CA GLY A 74 -9.85 8.81 -7.57
C GLY A 74 -9.17 7.95 -6.52
N ARG A 75 -8.99 6.66 -6.80
CA ARG A 75 -8.33 5.70 -5.90
C ARG A 75 -6.81 5.63 -6.04
N LEU A 76 -6.25 6.36 -7.01
CA LEU A 76 -4.84 6.34 -7.34
C LEU A 76 -4.08 7.51 -6.69
N PHE A 77 -2.86 7.23 -6.26
CA PHE A 77 -1.95 8.21 -5.66
C PHE A 77 -0.55 8.07 -6.23
N GLU A 78 0.07 9.21 -6.54
CA GLU A 78 1.39 9.29 -7.15
C GLU A 78 2.34 10.19 -6.36
N ASN A 79 3.64 9.90 -6.45
CA ASN A 79 4.69 10.78 -5.95
C ASN A 79 5.77 10.87 -7.05
N PRO A 80 6.16 12.07 -7.53
CA PRO A 80 7.16 12.23 -8.60
C PRO A 80 8.53 11.60 -8.30
N GLN A 81 8.83 11.35 -7.02
CA GLN A 81 10.07 10.71 -6.58
C GLN A 81 9.91 9.20 -6.36
N CYS A 82 8.70 8.65 -6.51
CA CYS A 82 8.42 7.22 -6.37
C CYS A 82 8.12 6.62 -7.74
N LYS A 83 8.73 5.47 -8.04
CA LYS A 83 8.45 4.73 -9.28
C LYS A 83 7.19 3.87 -9.24
N PHE A 84 6.56 3.77 -8.07
CA PHE A 84 5.37 2.95 -7.85
C PHE A 84 4.16 3.85 -7.64
N LEU A 85 3.05 3.46 -8.26
CA LEU A 85 1.74 4.03 -8.00
C LEU A 85 1.10 3.32 -6.80
N ILE A 86 0.34 4.05 -5.99
CA ILE A 86 -0.50 3.43 -4.95
C ILE A 86 -1.93 3.41 -5.47
N ASP A 87 -2.53 2.23 -5.56
CA ASP A 87 -3.94 2.04 -5.90
C ASP A 87 -4.70 1.56 -4.64
N PHE A 88 -5.92 2.05 -4.47
CA PHE A 88 -6.88 1.60 -3.47
C PHE A 88 -8.09 0.94 -4.13
N PRO A 89 -7.99 -0.34 -4.57
CA PRO A 89 -9.13 -1.08 -5.07
C PRO A 89 -10.30 -1.12 -4.07
N ALA A 90 -11.51 -1.31 -4.60
CA ALA A 90 -12.71 -1.35 -3.76
C ALA A 90 -12.68 -2.58 -2.82
N PRO A 91 -13.10 -2.43 -1.55
CA PRO A 91 -13.30 -3.56 -0.64
C PRO A 91 -14.49 -4.43 -1.06
N PRO A 92 -14.62 -5.65 -0.51
CA PRO A 92 -13.71 -6.30 0.44
C PRO A 92 -12.50 -6.96 -0.25
N VAL A 93 -11.56 -7.48 0.54
CA VAL A 93 -10.53 -8.38 0.03
C VAL A 93 -11.18 -9.70 -0.38
N SER A 94 -11.09 -10.08 -1.64
CA SER A 94 -11.69 -11.30 -2.19
C SER A 94 -10.76 -12.04 -3.13
N ILE A 95 -10.96 -13.36 -3.25
CA ILE A 95 -10.36 -14.21 -4.29
C ILE A 95 -11.52 -14.68 -5.18
N GLY A 96 -11.62 -14.12 -6.39
CA GLY A 96 -12.83 -14.26 -7.19
C GLY A 96 -14.03 -13.68 -6.43
N ASP A 97 -15.09 -14.47 -6.26
CA ASP A 97 -16.29 -14.08 -5.53
C ASP A 97 -16.25 -14.41 -4.03
N GLU A 98 -15.14 -14.96 -3.51
CA GLU A 98 -15.01 -15.37 -2.11
C GLU A 98 -14.30 -14.30 -1.26
N PRO A 99 -14.99 -13.65 -0.29
CA PRO A 99 -14.37 -12.72 0.63
C PRO A 99 -13.43 -13.43 1.61
N ILE A 100 -12.29 -12.81 1.90
CA ILE A 100 -11.27 -13.34 2.80
C ILE A 100 -11.35 -12.64 4.16
N SER A 101 -11.24 -13.41 5.24
CA SER A 101 -11.28 -12.92 6.63
C SER A 101 -10.02 -13.20 7.45
N LYS A 102 -9.06 -13.94 6.87
CA LYS A 102 -7.79 -14.27 7.52
C LYS A 102 -6.64 -13.66 6.72
N PHE A 103 -5.83 -12.85 7.40
CA PHE A 103 -4.69 -12.16 6.83
C PHE A 103 -3.40 -12.54 7.56
N ASN A 104 -2.28 -12.53 6.84
CA ASN A 104 -0.95 -12.76 7.40
C ASN A 104 -0.24 -11.43 7.62
N ASN A 105 0.60 -11.36 8.64
CA ASN A 105 1.37 -10.14 8.93
C ASN A 105 2.86 -10.37 8.74
N LEU A 106 3.48 -9.58 7.87
CA LEU A 106 4.92 -9.53 7.67
C LEU A 106 5.52 -8.35 8.46
N LYS A 107 6.24 -8.67 9.54
CA LYS A 107 6.96 -7.66 10.32
C LYS A 107 8.23 -7.22 9.59
N THR A 108 8.44 -5.91 9.52
CA THR A 108 9.66 -5.31 9.00
C THR A 108 10.19 -4.26 9.98
N ARG A 109 11.43 -3.80 9.78
CA ARG A 109 11.97 -2.68 10.58
C ARG A 109 11.27 -1.34 10.33
N PHE A 110 10.43 -1.24 9.31
CA PHE A 110 9.74 -0.02 8.91
C PHE A 110 8.26 0.00 9.31
N GLY A 111 7.70 -1.15 9.67
CA GLY A 111 6.26 -1.33 9.87
C GLY A 111 5.84 -2.78 9.64
N THR A 112 4.56 -3.05 9.91
CA THR A 112 3.92 -4.33 9.59
C THR A 112 3.18 -4.20 8.27
N ILE A 113 3.33 -5.19 7.40
CA ILE A 113 2.54 -5.34 6.18
C ILE A 113 1.52 -6.44 6.46
N CYS A 114 0.24 -6.13 6.27
CA CYS A 114 -0.86 -7.09 6.27
C CYS A 114 -1.11 -7.53 4.83
#